data_AF-A0A962YFQ0-F1
#
_entry.id   AF-A0A962YFQ0-F1
#
_cell.length_a   1.000
_cell.length_b   1.000
_cell.length_c   1.000
_cell.angle_alpha   90.00
_cell.angle_beta   90.00
_cell.angle_gamma   90.00
#
_symmetry.space_group_name_H-M   'P 1'
#
loop_
_entity.id
_entity.type
_entity.pdbx_description
1 polymer ?
#
loop_
_entity_poly.entity_id
_entity_poly.type
_entity_poly.pdbx_seq_one_letter_code
_entity_poly.pdbx_strand_id
1 'polypeptide(L)'
;MQSRMMRWALVGLTFAFWRLALCQEQIAPDKTGVELINVLRAQFEATHTHSYKAARQQMFGHIDNDQGAVRLVYSGDQFETLTIPDHTVVNTEHTWPQSKFKHAVSGQRIKSDLHHLYPTRSRINSARGSKPFADIPDTQTEQWWRSSEPQDAIPDEARRAAFSESTNQAFEPREDHKGNVARSMFYIYAIYGDQALDLDWFRLQIDTLRRWHANDPVDASERARTLAIQDFQGNTNPFVLDPTLVERLFREPTERRPIRLISWNARELFSIDEVQLRAVDLRHFAEALRPDVLLLQKVTSQAVAEAVRDVMGLSGYEVVCSDFTQNDHNGHSSFEVAILSRFPLDDVVEFDRSLDNHSADEPVEQRLERVDLAGIAEVGVGRGFLQARIDELKLSLIVTHLKSSGRAVGEPDRSNAQKRELVAAAMARQVRHTLAADPELTALVAGDFNVGETDGQKLGHSLTEDCSAKDCSGQDRYDETHALLSAGLVDDVRMRSLTRAVGETYVSTEFVGTGPIDVLYVTGAEETRFPEAGKAEQPFGSDHLAVVVEVELP
;
A
#
# COMPACT_ATOMS: atom_id res chain seq x y z
N MET A 1 70.16 39.24 -2.78
CA MET A 1 70.04 39.62 -1.36
C MET A 1 68.62 39.29 -0.90
N GLN A 2 68.51 38.38 0.08
CA GLN A 2 67.38 38.07 0.98
C GLN A 2 66.03 37.66 0.33
N SER A 3 65.33 36.59 0.70
CA SER A 3 65.50 35.58 1.75
C SER A 3 64.57 34.38 1.53
N ARG A 4 65.08 33.18 1.86
CA ARG A 4 64.45 32.06 2.58
C ARG A 4 63.18 31.37 2.03
N MET A 5 63.40 30.08 1.75
CA MET A 5 62.45 28.96 1.86
C MET A 5 61.51 29.06 3.07
N MET A 6 60.23 28.73 2.87
CA MET A 6 59.42 28.12 3.92
C MET A 6 58.43 27.12 3.32
N ARG A 7 58.44 25.92 3.89
CA ARG A 7 57.58 24.77 3.61
C ARG A 7 56.12 25.12 3.92
N TRP A 8 55.20 24.71 3.06
CA TRP A 8 53.78 24.63 3.39
C TRP A 8 53.37 23.16 3.54
N ALA A 9 52.89 22.84 4.73
CA ALA A 9 52.32 21.55 5.08
C ALA A 9 50.95 21.39 4.40
N LEU A 10 50.71 20.22 3.81
CA LEU A 10 49.38 19.76 3.43
C LEU A 10 48.54 19.62 4.71
N VAL A 11 47.52 20.44 4.87
CA VAL A 11 46.38 20.16 5.74
C VAL A 11 45.25 19.73 4.83
N GLY A 12 44.98 18.43 4.78
CA GLY A 12 43.81 17.89 4.12
C GLY A 12 42.55 18.30 4.89
N LEU A 13 41.81 19.26 4.38
CA LEU A 13 40.43 19.51 4.79
C LEU A 13 39.54 18.50 4.08
N THR A 14 39.24 17.40 4.75
CA THR A 14 38.09 16.56 4.41
C THR A 14 36.83 17.38 4.69
N PHE A 15 36.21 17.91 3.64
CA PHE A 15 34.84 18.40 3.71
C PHE A 15 33.91 17.20 3.92
N ALA A 16 33.61 16.90 5.19
CA ALA A 16 32.46 16.09 5.54
C ALA A 16 31.21 16.90 5.17
N PHE A 17 30.62 16.61 4.02
CA PHE A 17 29.26 17.03 3.70
C PHE A 17 28.32 16.34 4.68
N TRP A 18 28.04 16.98 5.81
CA TRP A 18 26.83 16.70 6.56
C TRP A 18 25.67 17.16 5.69
N ARG A 19 25.03 16.21 4.98
CA ARG A 19 23.66 16.40 4.53
C ARG A 19 22.80 16.46 5.79
N LEU A 20 22.59 17.66 6.32
CA LEU A 20 21.42 17.92 7.13
C LEU A 20 20.23 17.70 6.19
N ALA A 21 19.62 16.52 6.26
CA ALA A 21 18.24 16.38 5.85
C ALA A 21 17.46 17.38 6.71
N LEU A 22 17.06 18.51 6.10
CA LEU A 22 16.03 19.35 6.69
C LEU A 22 14.79 18.45 6.75
N CYS A 23 14.54 17.87 7.93
CA CYS A 23 13.29 17.19 8.19
C CYS A 23 12.20 18.25 8.02
N GLN A 24 11.41 18.13 6.95
CA GLN A 24 10.26 18.99 6.72
C GLN A 24 9.31 18.76 7.90
N GLU A 25 9.12 19.77 8.75
CA GLU A 25 8.27 19.65 9.93
C GLU A 25 6.83 19.38 9.48
N GLN A 26 6.32 18.19 9.81
CA GLN A 26 4.93 17.83 9.53
C GLN A 26 3.99 18.72 10.33
N ILE A 27 2.95 19.24 9.68
CA ILE A 27 1.94 20.06 10.34
C ILE A 27 1.00 19.12 11.11
N ALA A 28 0.99 19.27 12.44
CA ALA A 28 0.13 18.54 13.36
C ALA A 28 0.15 17.02 13.14
N PRO A 29 1.34 16.36 13.19
CA PRO A 29 1.58 15.01 12.67
C PRO A 29 0.63 13.92 13.20
N ASP A 30 0.07 14.13 14.40
CA ASP A 30 -0.87 13.22 15.07
C ASP A 30 -2.34 13.39 14.63
N LYS A 31 -2.64 14.37 13.77
CA LYS A 31 -4.01 14.68 13.33
C LYS A 31 -4.31 14.18 11.93
N THR A 32 -5.53 13.68 11.74
CA THR A 32 -6.09 13.22 10.44
C THR A 32 -7.52 13.72 10.28
N GLY A 33 -8.08 13.60 9.06
CA GLY A 33 -9.50 13.86 8.78
C GLY A 33 -10.02 15.19 9.35
N VAL A 34 -11.14 15.13 10.08
CA VAL A 34 -11.81 16.33 10.65
C VAL A 34 -10.93 17.04 11.70
N GLU A 35 -10.16 16.30 12.50
CA GLU A 35 -9.26 16.92 13.49
C GLU A 35 -8.18 17.75 12.80
N LEU A 36 -7.62 17.21 11.70
CA LEU A 36 -6.65 17.92 10.89
C LEU A 36 -7.28 19.17 10.24
N ILE A 37 -8.49 19.05 9.68
CA ILE A 37 -9.22 20.21 9.12
C ILE A 37 -9.36 21.34 10.15
N ASN A 38 -9.69 21.01 11.40
CA ASN A 38 -9.85 22.00 12.45
C ASN A 38 -8.54 22.73 12.75
N VAL A 39 -7.42 22.01 12.79
CA VAL A 39 -6.09 22.63 12.94
C VAL A 39 -5.76 23.51 11.75
N LEU A 40 -5.99 23.02 10.53
CA LEU A 40 -5.69 23.77 9.31
C LEU A 40 -6.49 25.08 9.23
N ARG A 41 -7.78 25.06 9.58
CA ARG A 41 -8.61 26.28 9.63
C ARG A 41 -8.13 27.26 10.69
N ALA A 42 -7.77 26.76 11.88
CA ALA A 42 -7.30 27.61 12.96
C ALA A 42 -5.97 28.32 12.65
N GLN A 43 -5.09 27.70 11.85
CA GLN A 43 -3.72 28.18 11.63
C GLN A 43 -3.50 28.82 10.25
N PHE A 44 -4.21 28.36 9.22
CA PHE A 44 -3.93 28.72 7.82
C PHE A 44 -5.07 29.49 7.14
N GLU A 45 -6.11 29.88 7.88
CA GLU A 45 -7.08 30.86 7.37
C GLU A 45 -6.42 32.21 7.10
N ALA A 46 -6.80 32.86 5.99
CA ALA A 46 -6.34 34.20 5.65
C ALA A 46 -6.70 35.19 6.76
N THR A 47 -5.69 35.86 7.31
CA THR A 47 -5.85 36.89 8.36
C THR A 47 -6.28 38.23 7.78
N HIS A 48 -6.04 38.47 6.49
CA HIS A 48 -6.45 39.67 5.77
C HIS A 48 -7.35 39.31 4.58
N THR A 49 -8.58 39.82 4.58
CA THR A 49 -9.48 39.69 3.42
C THR A 49 -9.36 40.92 2.54
N HIS A 50 -8.99 40.70 1.28
CA HIS A 50 -8.84 41.77 0.29
C HIS A 50 -9.97 41.78 -0.72
N SER A 51 -10.20 42.92 -1.37
CA SER A 51 -11.11 42.98 -2.51
C SER A 51 -10.58 42.13 -3.67
N TYR A 52 -11.48 41.59 -4.50
CA TYR A 52 -11.10 40.84 -5.69
C TYR A 52 -10.19 41.65 -6.64
N LYS A 53 -10.41 42.97 -6.73
CA LYS A 53 -9.54 43.85 -7.51
C LYS A 53 -8.12 43.91 -6.92
N ALA A 54 -8.00 44.07 -5.60
CA ALA A 54 -6.70 44.13 -4.92
C ALA A 54 -5.92 42.82 -5.05
N ALA A 55 -6.58 41.68 -4.88
CA ALA A 55 -5.97 40.36 -5.11
C ALA A 55 -5.41 40.25 -6.54
N ARG A 56 -6.22 40.59 -7.57
CA ARG A 56 -5.75 40.56 -8.96
C ARG A 56 -4.60 41.54 -9.23
N GLN A 57 -4.59 42.71 -8.60
CA GLN A 57 -3.45 43.65 -8.71
C GLN A 57 -2.17 43.02 -8.18
N GLN A 58 -2.23 42.29 -7.06
CA GLN A 58 -1.07 41.57 -6.52
C GLN A 58 -0.66 40.40 -7.42
N MET A 59 -1.63 39.59 -7.85
CA MET A 59 -1.38 38.44 -8.73
C MET A 59 -0.67 38.86 -10.02
N PHE A 60 -1.24 39.80 -10.78
CA PHE A 60 -0.69 40.22 -12.08
C PHE A 60 0.48 41.18 -11.99
N GLY A 61 0.57 41.98 -10.93
CA GLY A 61 1.58 43.04 -10.82
C GLY A 61 2.80 42.67 -9.99
N HIS A 62 2.74 41.60 -9.18
CA HIS A 62 3.80 41.28 -8.23
C HIS A 62 4.04 39.79 -8.02
N ILE A 63 3.05 39.04 -7.53
CA ILE A 63 3.25 37.66 -7.04
C ILE A 63 3.57 36.70 -8.19
N ASP A 64 2.80 36.75 -9.27
CA ASP A 64 3.01 35.88 -10.44
C ASP A 64 3.77 36.61 -11.57
N ASN A 65 4.28 37.83 -11.29
CA ASN A 65 4.94 38.69 -12.26
C ASN A 65 6.45 38.63 -12.11
N ASP A 66 7.12 38.07 -13.11
CA ASP A 66 8.57 38.08 -13.21
C ASP A 66 9.00 39.06 -14.31
N GLN A 67 9.70 40.12 -13.92
CA GLN A 67 10.26 41.13 -14.83
C GLN A 67 9.27 41.73 -15.85
N GLY A 68 8.00 41.92 -15.44
CA GLY A 68 6.97 42.51 -16.29
C GLY A 68 6.19 41.50 -17.13
N ALA A 69 6.33 40.20 -16.88
CA ALA A 69 5.56 39.16 -17.53
C ALA A 69 4.97 38.17 -16.53
N VAL A 70 3.80 37.61 -16.85
CA VAL A 70 3.17 36.53 -16.08
C VAL A 70 3.10 35.26 -16.92
N ARG A 71 3.36 34.09 -16.31
CA ARG A 71 3.13 32.79 -16.95
C ARG A 71 1.65 32.43 -16.88
N LEU A 72 1.04 32.11 -18.01
CA LEU A 72 -0.36 31.72 -18.09
C LEU A 72 -0.50 30.21 -17.88
N VAL A 73 -1.20 29.78 -16.84
CA VAL A 73 -1.06 28.41 -16.31
C VAL A 73 -1.48 27.30 -17.28
N TYR A 74 -2.51 27.50 -18.09
CA TYR A 74 -3.01 26.47 -19.01
C TYR A 74 -2.43 26.51 -20.42
N SER A 75 -1.79 27.61 -20.83
CA SER A 75 -1.05 27.69 -22.11
C SER A 75 0.46 27.56 -21.94
N GLY A 76 0.99 27.86 -20.75
CA GLY A 76 2.42 27.87 -20.43
C GLY A 76 3.21 29.03 -21.04
N ASP A 77 2.57 29.92 -21.79
CA ASP A 77 3.21 31.08 -22.39
C ASP A 77 3.25 32.28 -21.44
N GLN A 78 4.13 33.23 -21.76
CA GLN A 78 4.33 34.46 -21.00
C GLN A 78 3.46 35.57 -21.59
N PHE A 79 2.92 36.44 -20.73
CA PHE A 79 2.17 37.61 -21.13
C PHE A 79 2.71 38.85 -20.43
N GLU A 80 3.15 39.84 -21.21
CA GLU A 80 3.68 41.09 -20.69
C GLU A 80 2.57 41.95 -20.07
N THR A 81 2.72 42.28 -18.79
CA THR A 81 1.85 43.20 -18.08
C THR A 81 2.52 43.72 -16.82
N LEU A 82 2.12 44.92 -16.38
CA LEU A 82 2.48 45.48 -15.06
C LEU A 82 1.24 45.70 -14.18
N THR A 83 0.06 45.35 -14.68
CA THR A 83 -1.23 45.60 -14.03
C THR A 83 -2.24 44.52 -14.42
N ILE A 84 -3.48 44.66 -13.98
CA ILE A 84 -4.57 43.81 -14.43
C ILE A 84 -4.75 43.99 -15.95
N PRO A 85 -4.53 42.95 -16.77
CA PRO A 85 -4.69 43.04 -18.22
C PRO A 85 -6.17 43.10 -18.63
N ASP A 86 -6.43 43.35 -19.92
CA ASP A 86 -7.77 43.21 -20.48
C ASP A 86 -8.27 41.76 -20.30
N HIS A 87 -9.35 41.62 -19.55
CA HIS A 87 -10.01 40.35 -19.24
C HIS A 87 -10.45 39.54 -20.47
N THR A 88 -10.63 40.19 -21.63
CA THR A 88 -10.95 39.50 -22.88
C THR A 88 -9.76 38.73 -23.46
N VAL A 89 -8.54 39.07 -23.05
CA VAL A 89 -7.28 38.45 -23.50
C VAL A 89 -6.74 37.52 -22.41
N VAL A 90 -6.49 38.06 -21.22
CA VAL A 90 -5.99 37.33 -20.05
C VAL A 90 -6.96 37.49 -18.90
N ASN A 91 -7.44 36.37 -18.39
CA ASN A 91 -8.41 36.28 -17.32
C ASN A 91 -7.75 35.74 -16.04
N THR A 92 -8.47 35.79 -14.94
CA THR A 92 -8.12 35.16 -13.68
C THR A 92 -8.82 33.81 -13.61
N GLU A 93 -8.04 32.74 -13.58
CA GLU A 93 -8.50 31.39 -13.29
C GLU A 93 -8.94 31.33 -11.83
N HIS A 94 -10.09 30.69 -11.61
CA HIS A 94 -10.55 30.32 -10.28
C HIS A 94 -10.49 28.81 -10.18
N THR A 95 -9.38 28.23 -9.72
CA THR A 95 -9.20 26.77 -9.73
C THR A 95 -10.36 26.04 -9.06
N TRP A 96 -10.92 26.59 -7.97
CA TRP A 96 -12.28 26.29 -7.55
C TRP A 96 -13.28 27.27 -8.22
N PRO A 97 -14.15 26.83 -9.16
CA PRO A 97 -14.99 27.74 -9.92
C PRO A 97 -15.95 28.54 -9.04
N GLN A 98 -16.14 29.83 -9.35
CA GLN A 98 -17.10 30.67 -8.61
C GLN A 98 -18.54 30.13 -8.64
N SER A 99 -18.94 29.41 -9.71
CA SER A 99 -20.26 28.76 -9.81
C SER A 99 -20.44 27.60 -8.82
N LYS A 100 -19.37 27.16 -8.16
CA LYS A 100 -19.32 26.07 -7.18
C LYS A 100 -19.18 26.56 -5.74
N PHE A 101 -19.38 27.87 -5.52
CA PHE A 101 -19.56 28.44 -4.18
C PHE A 101 -21.03 28.39 -3.78
N LYS A 102 -21.31 28.05 -2.52
CA LYS A 102 -22.64 28.21 -1.91
C LYS A 102 -22.82 29.68 -1.50
N HIS A 103 -24.01 30.24 -1.71
CA HIS A 103 -24.30 31.68 -1.58
C HIS A 103 -24.12 32.33 -0.19
N ALA A 104 -23.66 31.59 0.83
CA ALA A 104 -23.45 32.15 2.17
C ALA A 104 -22.15 32.98 2.25
N VAL A 105 -22.22 34.11 2.99
CA VAL A 105 -21.25 35.09 3.58
C VAL A 105 -19.74 35.03 3.24
N SER A 106 -19.20 33.89 2.83
CA SER A 106 -17.81 33.61 2.47
C SER A 106 -17.44 33.86 1.00
N GLY A 107 -18.43 34.03 0.10
CA GLY A 107 -18.16 34.10 -1.35
C GLY A 107 -17.13 35.17 -1.76
N GLN A 108 -17.06 36.29 -1.03
CA GLN A 108 -16.05 37.32 -1.28
C GLN A 108 -14.64 36.91 -0.79
N ARG A 109 -14.53 36.18 0.33
CA ARG A 109 -13.24 35.68 0.86
C ARG A 109 -12.65 34.64 -0.09
N ILE A 110 -13.46 33.67 -0.50
CA ILE A 110 -13.03 32.62 -1.42
C ILE A 110 -12.66 33.28 -2.76
N LYS A 111 -13.56 34.08 -3.34
CA LYS A 111 -13.34 34.72 -4.65
C LYS A 111 -12.02 35.49 -4.78
N SER A 112 -11.50 36.06 -3.70
CA SER A 112 -10.26 36.84 -3.71
C SER A 112 -9.05 36.12 -3.10
N ASP A 113 -9.16 34.85 -2.71
CA ASP A 113 -8.04 34.09 -2.14
C ASP A 113 -7.05 33.63 -3.22
N LEU A 114 -5.87 34.24 -3.22
CA LEU A 114 -4.78 34.03 -4.17
C LEU A 114 -4.25 32.58 -4.22
N HIS A 115 -4.50 31.75 -3.21
CA HIS A 115 -4.07 30.35 -3.22
C HIS A 115 -4.84 29.48 -4.22
N HIS A 116 -5.88 30.00 -4.90
CA HIS A 116 -6.50 29.35 -6.06
C HIS A 116 -6.72 30.27 -7.27
N LEU A 117 -6.16 31.48 -7.25
CA LEU A 117 -6.24 32.40 -8.39
C LEU A 117 -4.97 32.29 -9.23
N TYR A 118 -5.11 32.18 -10.54
CA TYR A 118 -3.96 32.13 -11.46
C TYR A 118 -4.19 32.97 -12.74
N PRO A 119 -3.12 33.53 -13.34
CA PRO A 119 -3.18 34.10 -14.69
C PRO A 119 -3.48 33.02 -15.74
N THR A 120 -4.45 33.26 -16.63
CA THR A 120 -4.78 32.32 -17.72
C THR A 120 -5.31 33.04 -18.96
N ARG A 121 -5.23 32.42 -20.14
CA ARG A 121 -5.87 32.98 -21.35
C ARG A 121 -7.39 32.93 -21.21
N SER A 122 -8.08 34.00 -21.58
CA SER A 122 -9.54 34.10 -21.42
C SER A 122 -10.30 32.97 -22.12
N ARG A 123 -9.87 32.58 -23.32
CA ARG A 123 -10.49 31.49 -24.08
C ARG A 123 -10.29 30.12 -23.42
N ILE A 124 -9.10 29.85 -22.87
CA ILE A 124 -8.84 28.59 -22.15
C ILE A 124 -9.63 28.55 -20.84
N ASN A 125 -9.69 29.66 -20.09
CA ASN A 125 -10.54 29.75 -18.89
C ASN A 125 -12.03 29.50 -19.23
N SER A 126 -12.49 30.01 -20.37
CA SER A 126 -13.85 29.74 -20.86
C SER A 126 -14.05 28.26 -21.21
N ALA A 127 -13.06 27.61 -21.82
CA ALA A 127 -13.08 26.18 -22.11
C ALA A 127 -13.04 25.32 -20.84
N ARG A 128 -12.26 25.72 -19.83
CA ARG A 128 -12.21 25.11 -18.50
C ARG A 128 -13.55 25.23 -17.78
N GLY A 129 -14.14 26.44 -17.79
CA GLY A 129 -15.44 26.72 -17.19
C GLY A 129 -15.56 26.25 -15.75
N SER A 130 -16.49 25.34 -15.49
CA SER A 130 -16.63 24.63 -14.20
C SER A 130 -16.54 23.11 -14.37
N LYS A 131 -15.85 22.64 -15.40
CA LYS A 131 -15.64 21.21 -15.64
C LYS A 131 -14.79 20.64 -14.49
N PRO A 132 -15.12 19.45 -13.97
CA PRO A 132 -14.23 18.74 -13.06
C PRO A 132 -12.89 18.46 -13.72
N PHE A 133 -11.85 18.39 -12.90
CA PHE A 133 -10.52 17.98 -13.33
C PHE A 133 -10.46 16.45 -13.46
N ALA A 134 -9.91 15.96 -14.57
CA ALA A 134 -9.72 14.53 -14.84
C ALA A 134 -8.49 14.33 -15.73
N ASP A 135 -7.90 13.14 -15.70
CA ASP A 135 -7.07 12.70 -16.83
C ASP A 135 -8.00 12.32 -17.99
N ILE A 136 -7.76 12.89 -19.15
CA ILE A 136 -8.56 12.72 -20.36
C ILE A 136 -7.73 11.83 -21.28
N PRO A 137 -8.27 10.67 -21.72
CA PRO A 137 -7.58 9.89 -22.72
C PRO A 137 -7.37 10.72 -24.00
N ASP A 138 -6.15 10.74 -24.55
CA ASP A 138 -5.81 11.59 -25.71
C ASP A 138 -6.77 11.45 -26.88
N THR A 139 -7.30 10.23 -27.08
CA THR A 139 -8.25 9.88 -28.14
C THR A 139 -9.66 10.44 -27.93
N GLN A 140 -9.96 10.88 -26.71
CA GLN A 140 -11.21 11.51 -26.30
C GLN A 140 -11.07 13.03 -26.18
N THR A 141 -9.85 13.58 -26.21
CA THR A 141 -9.61 15.02 -26.12
C THR A 141 -10.18 15.75 -27.33
N GLU A 142 -11.14 16.65 -27.07
CA GLU A 142 -11.80 17.44 -28.10
C GLU A 142 -10.98 18.69 -28.47
N GLN A 143 -10.29 19.28 -27.48
CA GLN A 143 -9.54 20.52 -27.66
C GLN A 143 -8.23 20.51 -26.88
N TRP A 144 -7.14 20.73 -27.59
CA TRP A 144 -5.79 20.89 -27.05
C TRP A 144 -5.39 22.36 -27.02
N TRP A 145 -4.89 22.82 -25.89
CA TRP A 145 -4.61 24.24 -25.63
C TRP A 145 -3.14 24.46 -25.25
N ARG A 146 -2.44 25.29 -26.04
CA ARG A 146 -1.10 25.83 -25.73
C ARG A 146 -0.97 27.32 -26.07
N SER A 147 -2.04 27.92 -26.55
CA SER A 147 -2.12 29.31 -26.98
C SER A 147 -3.57 29.80 -26.88
N SER A 148 -3.88 30.99 -27.39
CA SER A 148 -5.26 31.52 -27.39
C SER A 148 -6.25 30.69 -28.19
N GLU A 149 -5.78 29.93 -29.18
CA GLU A 149 -6.61 29.09 -30.03
C GLU A 149 -6.40 27.61 -29.69
N PRO A 150 -7.46 26.79 -29.68
CA PRO A 150 -7.34 25.36 -29.55
C PRO A 150 -6.88 24.73 -30.86
N GLN A 151 -6.38 23.50 -30.76
CA GLN A 151 -6.28 22.59 -31.89
C GLN A 151 -7.02 21.29 -31.58
N ASP A 152 -7.61 20.67 -32.61
CA ASP A 152 -8.36 19.42 -32.45
C ASP A 152 -7.46 18.19 -32.68
N ALA A 153 -6.33 18.39 -33.38
CA ALA A 153 -5.38 17.32 -33.65
C ALA A 153 -4.52 17.03 -32.41
N ILE A 154 -4.39 15.73 -32.09
CA ILE A 154 -3.51 15.24 -31.03
C ILE A 154 -2.08 15.73 -31.28
N PRO A 155 -1.45 16.48 -30.35
CA PRO A 155 -0.06 16.89 -30.47
C PRO A 155 0.90 15.71 -30.50
N ASP A 156 2.06 15.93 -31.12
CA ASP A 156 3.18 14.99 -31.02
C ASP A 156 3.46 14.65 -29.56
N GLU A 157 3.70 13.37 -29.30
CA GLU A 157 3.94 12.81 -27.96
C GLU A 157 4.98 13.64 -27.16
N ALA A 158 6.10 14.01 -27.80
CA ALA A 158 7.16 14.81 -27.18
C ALA A 158 6.76 16.22 -26.71
N ARG A 159 5.62 16.74 -27.18
CA ARG A 159 5.12 18.09 -26.86
C ARG A 159 3.84 18.07 -26.04
N ARG A 160 3.22 16.90 -25.90
CA ARG A 160 1.87 16.71 -25.37
C ARG A 160 1.72 17.21 -23.94
N ALA A 161 2.71 16.90 -23.09
CA ALA A 161 2.75 17.33 -21.70
C ALA A 161 2.63 18.85 -21.48
N ALA A 162 2.87 19.65 -22.51
CA ALA A 162 2.79 21.09 -22.46
C ALA A 162 1.44 21.67 -22.93
N PHE A 163 0.45 20.83 -23.25
CA PHE A 163 -0.91 21.25 -23.58
C PHE A 163 -1.86 21.02 -22.41
N SER A 164 -2.89 21.86 -22.29
CA SER A 164 -4.09 21.52 -21.53
C SER A 164 -5.12 20.90 -22.45
N GLU A 165 -5.95 20.03 -21.91
CA GLU A 165 -6.92 19.23 -22.64
C GLU A 165 -8.33 19.51 -22.14
N SER A 166 -9.28 19.48 -23.05
CA SER A 166 -10.68 19.77 -22.73
C SER A 166 -11.60 18.90 -23.55
N THR A 167 -12.61 18.34 -22.88
CA THR A 167 -13.81 17.75 -23.50
C THR A 167 -15.04 18.55 -23.08
N ASN A 168 -16.24 18.18 -23.51
CA ASN A 168 -17.47 18.76 -22.96
C ASN A 168 -17.69 18.47 -21.45
N GLN A 169 -17.02 17.45 -20.89
CA GLN A 169 -17.24 16.94 -19.53
C GLN A 169 -16.09 17.22 -18.56
N ALA A 170 -14.85 17.33 -19.04
CA ALA A 170 -13.68 17.42 -18.18
C ALA A 170 -12.64 18.42 -18.72
N PHE A 171 -11.73 18.81 -17.84
CA PHE A 171 -10.55 19.61 -18.19
C PHE A 171 -9.31 19.01 -17.54
N GLU A 172 -8.22 18.95 -18.29
CA GLU A 172 -6.91 18.50 -17.82
C GLU A 172 -5.91 19.65 -18.01
N PRO A 173 -5.27 20.13 -16.93
CA PRO A 173 -4.24 21.15 -17.06
C PRO A 173 -2.96 20.54 -17.67
N ARG A 174 -2.01 21.40 -18.00
CA ARG A 174 -0.65 20.96 -18.41
C ARG A 174 -0.04 20.10 -17.31
N GLU A 175 0.81 19.14 -17.69
CA GLU A 175 1.42 18.19 -16.74
C GLU A 175 2.19 18.90 -15.62
N ASP A 176 2.87 20.00 -15.96
CA ASP A 176 3.62 20.85 -15.03
C ASP A 176 2.74 21.76 -14.14
N HIS A 177 1.42 21.54 -14.13
CA HIS A 177 0.48 22.31 -13.32
C HIS A 177 -0.55 21.45 -12.57
N LYS A 178 -0.54 20.13 -12.76
CA LYS A 178 -1.52 19.20 -12.17
C LYS A 178 -1.46 19.21 -10.64
N GLY A 179 -0.26 19.21 -10.08
CA GLY A 179 -0.02 19.27 -8.63
C GLY A 179 -0.41 20.60 -8.02
N ASN A 180 -0.16 21.72 -8.73
CA ASN A 180 -0.63 23.04 -8.28
C ASN A 180 -2.16 23.09 -8.15
N VAL A 181 -2.86 22.53 -9.16
CA VAL A 181 -4.32 22.43 -9.16
C VAL A 181 -4.78 21.61 -7.97
N ALA A 182 -4.17 20.44 -7.74
CA ALA A 182 -4.48 19.58 -6.60
C ALA A 182 -4.35 20.32 -5.26
N ARG A 183 -3.20 20.95 -5.01
CA ARG A 183 -2.93 21.67 -3.75
C ARG A 183 -3.82 22.90 -3.57
N SER A 184 -4.21 23.58 -4.64
CA SER A 184 -5.18 24.69 -4.60
C SER A 184 -6.58 24.19 -4.22
N MET A 185 -7.02 23.08 -4.81
CA MET A 185 -8.32 22.48 -4.55
C MET A 185 -8.42 21.93 -3.13
N PHE A 186 -7.39 21.22 -2.65
CA PHE A 186 -7.33 20.72 -1.27
C PHE A 186 -7.28 21.84 -0.24
N TYR A 187 -6.54 22.93 -0.52
CA TYR A 187 -6.54 24.13 0.31
C TYR A 187 -7.96 24.72 0.46
N ILE A 188 -8.66 24.95 -0.66
CA ILE A 188 -10.00 25.55 -0.60
C ILE A 188 -10.99 24.64 0.11
N TYR A 189 -10.92 23.33 -0.13
CA TYR A 189 -11.72 22.35 0.61
C TYR A 189 -11.46 22.41 2.12
N ALA A 190 -10.19 22.34 2.55
CA ALA A 190 -9.82 22.30 3.96
C ALA A 190 -10.21 23.60 4.69
N ILE A 191 -9.93 24.76 4.08
CA ILE A 191 -10.16 26.06 4.71
C ILE A 191 -11.65 26.44 4.73
N TYR A 192 -12.38 26.25 3.63
CA TYR A 192 -13.75 26.80 3.50
C TYR A 192 -14.87 25.76 3.67
N GLY A 193 -14.62 24.49 3.37
CA GLY A 193 -15.49 23.39 3.75
C GLY A 193 -16.90 23.35 3.16
N ASP A 194 -17.70 22.49 3.77
CA ASP A 194 -19.05 22.07 3.35
C ASP A 194 -20.10 23.19 3.32
N GLN A 195 -19.98 24.17 4.22
CA GLN A 195 -20.93 25.27 4.33
C GLN A 195 -20.79 26.27 3.16
N ALA A 196 -19.61 26.33 2.53
CA ALA A 196 -19.30 27.32 1.50
C ALA A 196 -19.15 26.74 0.08
N LEU A 197 -19.05 25.41 -0.06
CA LEU A 197 -18.62 24.77 -1.30
C LEU A 197 -19.56 23.66 -1.77
N ASP A 198 -19.71 23.51 -3.10
CA ASP A 198 -20.32 22.33 -3.74
C ASP A 198 -19.38 21.12 -3.63
N LEU A 199 -19.52 20.36 -2.55
CA LEU A 199 -18.66 19.20 -2.29
C LEU A 199 -18.99 17.98 -3.14
N ASP A 200 -20.21 17.87 -3.67
CA ASP A 200 -20.55 16.73 -4.54
C ASP A 200 -19.82 16.84 -5.87
N TRP A 201 -19.72 18.05 -6.42
CA TRP A 201 -18.84 18.32 -7.56
C TRP A 201 -17.36 18.07 -7.25
N PHE A 202 -16.91 18.40 -6.04
CA PHE A 202 -15.52 18.15 -5.63
C PHE A 202 -15.17 16.67 -5.45
N ARG A 203 -16.09 15.87 -4.89
CA ARG A 203 -15.85 14.45 -4.61
C ARG A 203 -15.52 13.64 -5.86
N LEU A 204 -16.05 14.02 -7.01
CA LEU A 204 -15.81 13.34 -8.30
C LEU A 204 -14.34 13.37 -8.76
N GLN A 205 -13.52 14.25 -8.20
CA GLN A 205 -12.15 14.50 -8.66
C GLN A 205 -11.09 14.23 -7.57
N ILE A 206 -11.47 13.80 -6.36
CA ILE A 206 -10.52 13.62 -5.25
C ILE A 206 -9.39 12.65 -5.63
N ASP A 207 -9.72 11.48 -6.19
CA ASP A 207 -8.72 10.47 -6.54
C ASP A 207 -7.76 10.94 -7.63
N THR A 208 -8.28 11.66 -8.63
CA THR A 208 -7.45 12.30 -9.65
C THR A 208 -6.52 13.34 -9.02
N LEU A 209 -7.04 14.23 -8.17
CA LEU A 209 -6.24 15.26 -7.52
C LEU A 209 -5.17 14.66 -6.58
N ARG A 210 -5.46 13.52 -5.92
CA ARG A 210 -4.45 12.80 -5.10
C ARG A 210 -3.34 12.24 -5.98
N ARG A 211 -3.66 11.58 -7.09
CA ARG A 211 -2.66 11.09 -8.07
C ARG A 211 -1.83 12.24 -8.63
N TRP A 212 -2.45 13.35 -8.99
CA TRP A 212 -1.76 14.53 -9.48
C TRP A 212 -0.83 15.14 -8.43
N HIS A 213 -1.27 15.24 -7.18
CA HIS A 213 -0.43 15.70 -6.08
C HIS A 213 0.81 14.82 -5.86
N ALA A 214 0.66 13.49 -5.99
CA ALA A 214 1.76 12.55 -5.86
C ALA A 214 2.74 12.61 -7.04
N ASN A 215 2.22 12.75 -8.27
CA ASN A 215 3.03 12.71 -9.48
C ASN A 215 3.69 14.06 -9.83
N ASP A 216 3.10 15.17 -9.40
CA ASP A 216 3.62 16.54 -9.57
C ASP A 216 3.93 17.16 -8.18
N PRO A 217 5.09 16.81 -7.58
CA PRO A 217 5.45 17.22 -6.23
C PRO A 217 5.70 18.72 -6.12
N VAL A 218 5.59 19.25 -4.90
CA VAL A 218 5.79 20.67 -4.63
C VAL A 218 7.16 21.15 -5.09
N ASP A 219 7.17 22.16 -5.96
CA ASP A 219 8.40 22.75 -6.49
C ASP A 219 8.80 24.06 -5.77
N ALA A 220 9.96 24.61 -6.16
CA ALA A 220 10.47 25.85 -5.61
C ALA A 220 9.60 27.07 -5.95
N SER A 221 8.93 27.06 -7.11
CA SER A 221 8.06 28.14 -7.58
C SER A 221 6.81 28.24 -6.69
N GLU A 222 6.21 27.10 -6.35
CA GLU A 222 5.07 27.04 -5.44
C GLU A 222 5.41 27.50 -4.03
N ARG A 223 6.57 27.09 -3.52
CA ARG A 223 7.06 27.54 -2.21
C ARG A 223 7.28 29.05 -2.21
N ALA A 224 7.91 29.59 -3.26
CA ALA A 224 8.09 31.03 -3.39
C ALA A 224 6.75 31.77 -3.48
N ARG A 225 5.82 31.27 -4.30
CA ARG A 225 4.48 31.85 -4.47
C ARG A 225 3.69 31.86 -3.18
N THR A 226 3.68 30.76 -2.42
CA THR A 226 2.88 30.67 -1.18
C THR A 226 3.40 31.63 -0.10
N LEU A 227 4.73 31.85 -0.04
CA LEU A 227 5.34 32.84 0.85
C LEU A 227 5.05 34.28 0.40
N ALA A 228 5.10 34.56 -0.91
CA ALA A 228 4.72 35.88 -1.43
C ALA A 228 3.22 36.20 -1.18
N ILE A 229 2.34 35.19 -1.24
CA ILE A 229 0.93 35.34 -0.85
C ILE A 229 0.81 35.62 0.65
N GLN A 230 1.62 34.95 1.50
CA GLN A 230 1.60 35.18 2.94
C GLN A 230 1.89 36.64 3.29
N ASP A 231 2.83 37.31 2.61
CA ASP A 231 3.13 38.71 2.85
C ASP A 231 1.94 39.65 2.60
N PHE A 232 0.99 39.24 1.73
CA PHE A 232 -0.19 40.03 1.38
C PHE A 232 -1.47 39.59 2.10
N GLN A 233 -1.78 38.29 2.13
CA GLN A 233 -3.00 37.72 2.72
C GLN A 233 -2.82 37.30 4.18
N GLY A 234 -1.57 37.16 4.63
CA GLY A 234 -1.20 36.74 5.98
C GLY A 234 -1.38 35.25 6.23
N ASN A 235 -1.40 34.41 5.20
CA ASN A 235 -1.45 32.95 5.31
C ASN A 235 -0.72 32.23 4.16
N THR A 236 -0.28 31.01 4.42
CA THR A 236 0.31 30.08 3.43
C THR A 236 -0.67 28.97 3.07
N ASN A 237 -0.41 28.29 1.94
CA ASN A 237 -1.08 27.04 1.61
C ASN A 237 -0.35 25.89 2.33
N PRO A 238 -0.96 25.27 3.36
CA PRO A 238 -0.31 24.22 4.14
C PRO A 238 0.03 22.99 3.29
N PHE A 239 -0.70 22.71 2.21
CA PHE A 239 -0.41 21.58 1.31
C PHE A 239 0.84 21.80 0.43
N VAL A 240 1.33 23.05 0.33
CA VAL A 240 2.64 23.38 -0.24
C VAL A 240 3.74 23.24 0.83
N LEU A 241 3.42 23.49 2.10
CA LEU A 241 4.36 23.40 3.21
C LEU A 241 4.56 21.97 3.73
N ASP A 242 3.54 21.13 3.67
CA ASP A 242 3.54 19.74 4.10
C ASP A 242 2.72 18.89 3.11
N PRO A 243 3.36 18.23 2.13
CA PRO A 243 2.67 17.37 1.18
C PRO A 243 1.98 16.15 1.80
N THR A 244 2.35 15.75 3.03
CA THR A 244 1.74 14.60 3.71
C THR A 244 0.30 14.86 4.15
N LEU A 245 -0.10 16.14 4.20
CA LEU A 245 -1.44 16.55 4.59
C LEU A 245 -2.54 15.99 3.68
N VAL A 246 -2.28 15.81 2.38
CA VAL A 246 -3.29 15.25 1.46
C VAL A 246 -3.69 13.85 1.91
N GLU A 247 -2.70 12.97 2.10
CA GLU A 247 -2.95 11.60 2.53
C GLU A 247 -3.54 11.54 3.94
N ARG A 248 -3.09 12.37 4.86
CA ARG A 248 -3.62 12.41 6.24
C ARG A 248 -5.03 13.00 6.33
N LEU A 249 -5.39 13.89 5.41
CA LEU A 249 -6.72 14.49 5.33
C LEU A 249 -7.76 13.51 4.80
N PHE A 250 -7.41 12.72 3.78
CA PHE A 250 -8.28 11.71 3.16
C PHE A 250 -8.00 10.29 3.64
N ARG A 251 -7.14 10.12 4.66
CA ARG A 251 -7.06 8.88 5.41
C ARG A 251 -8.45 8.68 5.99
N GLU A 252 -9.17 7.68 5.45
CA GLU A 252 -10.39 7.20 6.08
C GLU A 252 -10.07 7.06 7.58
N PRO A 253 -10.94 7.55 8.49
CA PRO A 253 -10.78 7.22 9.88
C PRO A 253 -10.68 5.70 9.91
N THR A 254 -9.49 5.19 10.18
CA THR A 254 -9.40 3.86 10.72
C THR A 254 -10.16 4.02 12.02
N GLU A 255 -11.44 3.62 12.03
CA GLU A 255 -11.94 2.99 13.23
C GLU A 255 -10.77 2.16 13.74
N ARG A 256 -10.35 2.38 14.98
CA ARG A 256 -9.44 1.45 15.65
C ARG A 256 -10.23 0.15 15.79
N ARG A 257 -10.47 -0.51 14.67
CA ARG A 257 -10.98 -1.84 14.55
C ARG A 257 -9.75 -2.73 14.67
N PRO A 258 -9.87 -3.85 15.38
CA PRO A 258 -8.83 -4.86 15.39
C PRO A 258 -8.37 -5.17 13.97
N ILE A 259 -7.06 -5.35 13.79
CA ILE A 259 -6.46 -5.80 12.55
C ILE A 259 -6.96 -7.22 12.26
N ARG A 260 -7.55 -7.43 11.09
CA ARG A 260 -8.02 -8.74 10.62
C ARG A 260 -6.92 -9.43 9.84
N LEU A 261 -6.28 -10.42 10.46
CA LEU A 261 -5.31 -11.32 9.82
C LEU A 261 -6.04 -12.60 9.44
N ILE A 262 -5.98 -12.97 8.16
CA ILE A 262 -6.75 -14.09 7.61
C ILE A 262 -5.81 -15.05 6.88
N SER A 263 -5.95 -16.35 7.15
CA SER A 263 -5.33 -17.40 6.33
C SER A 263 -6.41 -18.15 5.56
N TRP A 264 -6.19 -18.36 4.26
CA TRP A 264 -7.16 -19.06 3.43
C TRP A 264 -6.53 -19.80 2.25
N ASN A 265 -6.77 -21.10 2.20
CA ASN A 265 -6.54 -21.89 0.99
C ASN A 265 -7.67 -21.61 0.00
N ALA A 266 -7.34 -20.89 -1.07
CA ALA A 266 -8.32 -20.36 -1.98
C ALA A 266 -8.88 -21.41 -2.95
N ARG A 267 -8.34 -22.63 -2.99
CA ARG A 267 -8.66 -23.71 -3.95
C ARG A 267 -8.37 -23.32 -5.41
N GLU A 268 -7.15 -23.65 -5.83
CA GLU A 268 -6.65 -23.64 -7.22
C GLU A 268 -7.00 -22.38 -8.02
N LEU A 269 -6.46 -21.23 -7.60
CA LEU A 269 -6.45 -20.00 -8.39
C LEU A 269 -5.12 -19.94 -9.14
N PHE A 270 -5.03 -20.64 -10.27
CA PHE A 270 -3.76 -20.86 -10.98
C PHE A 270 -3.62 -20.03 -12.25
N SER A 271 -4.69 -19.37 -12.67
CA SER A 271 -4.74 -18.49 -13.82
C SER A 271 -5.66 -17.29 -13.57
N ILE A 272 -5.41 -16.20 -14.29
CA ILE A 272 -6.27 -15.01 -14.24
C ILE A 272 -7.70 -15.36 -14.67
N ASP A 273 -7.87 -16.28 -15.63
CA ASP A 273 -9.20 -16.73 -16.07
C ASP A 273 -9.98 -17.43 -14.95
N GLU A 274 -9.33 -18.29 -14.15
CA GLU A 274 -9.95 -18.92 -12.97
C GLU A 274 -10.33 -17.89 -11.90
N VAL A 275 -9.48 -16.89 -11.68
CA VAL A 275 -9.79 -15.77 -10.78
C VAL A 275 -11.03 -15.02 -11.26
N GLN A 276 -11.15 -14.73 -12.55
CA GLN A 276 -12.32 -14.06 -13.12
C GLN A 276 -13.59 -14.93 -13.04
N LEU A 277 -13.48 -16.24 -13.26
CA LEU A 277 -14.60 -17.16 -13.11
C LEU A 277 -15.14 -17.19 -11.67
N ARG A 278 -14.27 -17.00 -10.67
CA ARG A 278 -14.62 -16.96 -9.24
C ARG A 278 -14.83 -15.56 -8.68
N ALA A 279 -14.94 -14.55 -9.53
CA ALA A 279 -14.94 -13.17 -9.09
C ALA A 279 -16.07 -12.79 -8.12
N VAL A 280 -17.24 -13.43 -8.25
CA VAL A 280 -18.36 -13.23 -7.32
C VAL A 280 -18.02 -13.76 -5.92
N ASP A 281 -17.48 -14.97 -5.83
CA ASP A 281 -17.10 -15.57 -4.55
C ASP A 281 -15.99 -14.78 -3.85
N LEU A 282 -14.99 -14.33 -4.62
CA LEU A 282 -13.88 -13.52 -4.11
C LEU A 282 -14.33 -12.15 -3.62
N ARG A 283 -15.26 -11.48 -4.31
CA ARG A 283 -15.87 -10.24 -3.79
C ARG A 283 -16.65 -10.48 -2.51
N HIS A 284 -17.49 -11.51 -2.46
CA HIS A 284 -18.22 -11.84 -1.24
C HIS A 284 -17.29 -12.19 -0.07
N PHE A 285 -16.16 -12.86 -0.33
CA PHE A 285 -15.11 -13.10 0.66
C PHE A 285 -14.59 -11.77 1.24
N ALA A 286 -14.18 -10.84 0.37
CA ALA A 286 -13.62 -9.57 0.78
C ALA A 286 -14.64 -8.70 1.52
N GLU A 287 -15.90 -8.68 1.07
CA GLU A 287 -17.00 -7.96 1.70
C GLU A 287 -17.32 -8.52 3.10
N ALA A 288 -17.40 -9.85 3.24
CA ALA A 288 -17.75 -10.50 4.49
C ALA A 288 -16.62 -10.41 5.52
N LEU A 289 -15.38 -10.68 5.10
CA LEU A 289 -14.26 -10.84 6.02
C LEU A 289 -13.43 -9.56 6.19
N ARG A 290 -13.42 -8.66 5.21
CA ARG A 290 -12.71 -7.36 5.24
C ARG A 290 -11.26 -7.50 5.74
N PRO A 291 -10.43 -8.36 5.11
CA PRO A 291 -9.06 -8.65 5.56
C PRO A 291 -8.23 -7.37 5.60
N ASP A 292 -7.42 -7.16 6.63
CA ASP A 292 -6.34 -6.15 6.59
C ASP A 292 -5.03 -6.79 6.09
N VAL A 293 -4.81 -8.06 6.42
CA VAL A 293 -3.75 -8.92 5.87
C VAL A 293 -4.36 -10.28 5.51
N LEU A 294 -4.01 -10.81 4.34
CA LEU A 294 -4.49 -12.07 3.82
C LEU A 294 -3.33 -12.96 3.37
N LEU A 295 -3.20 -14.12 4.03
CA LEU A 295 -2.22 -15.17 3.77
C LEU A 295 -2.91 -16.24 2.91
N LEU A 296 -2.62 -16.24 1.61
CA LEU A 296 -3.26 -17.11 0.63
C LEU A 296 -2.43 -18.36 0.36
N GLN A 297 -3.12 -19.48 0.16
CA GLN A 297 -2.58 -20.69 -0.43
C GLN A 297 -3.33 -21.05 -1.71
N LYS A 298 -2.71 -21.87 -2.56
CA LYS A 298 -3.18 -22.26 -3.91
C LYS A 298 -3.24 -21.10 -4.91
N VAL A 299 -2.23 -20.22 -4.89
CA VAL A 299 -2.03 -19.15 -5.87
C VAL A 299 -0.63 -19.29 -6.48
N THR A 300 -0.51 -19.28 -7.81
CA THR A 300 0.72 -19.73 -8.50
C THR A 300 1.65 -18.64 -8.98
N SER A 301 1.24 -17.37 -9.00
CA SER A 301 2.13 -16.31 -9.48
C SER A 301 1.71 -14.95 -8.95
N GLN A 302 2.67 -14.02 -8.97
CA GLN A 302 2.46 -12.62 -8.65
C GLN A 302 1.27 -12.04 -9.44
N ALA A 303 1.22 -12.26 -10.76
CA ALA A 303 0.14 -11.76 -11.61
C ALA A 303 -1.24 -12.34 -11.24
N VAL A 304 -1.30 -13.60 -10.82
CA VAL A 304 -2.55 -14.23 -10.38
C VAL A 304 -2.95 -13.69 -9.00
N ALA A 305 -2.00 -13.53 -8.07
CA ALA A 305 -2.26 -12.93 -6.76
C ALA A 305 -2.76 -11.47 -6.87
N GLU A 306 -2.19 -10.68 -7.78
CA GLU A 306 -2.64 -9.32 -8.10
C GLU A 306 -4.04 -9.32 -8.72
N ALA A 307 -4.34 -10.26 -9.62
CA ALA A 307 -5.70 -10.42 -10.15
C ALA A 307 -6.70 -10.75 -9.03
N VAL A 308 -6.32 -11.56 -8.05
CA VAL A 308 -7.17 -11.85 -6.86
C VAL A 308 -7.42 -10.57 -6.07
N ARG A 309 -6.37 -9.80 -5.75
CA ARG A 309 -6.49 -8.49 -5.06
C ARG A 309 -7.48 -7.59 -5.79
N ASP A 310 -7.32 -7.44 -7.10
CA ASP A 310 -8.09 -6.50 -7.92
C ASP A 310 -9.57 -6.94 -7.98
N VAL A 311 -9.83 -8.22 -8.17
CA VAL A 311 -11.19 -8.78 -8.18
C VAL A 311 -11.88 -8.64 -6.82
N MET A 312 -11.14 -8.80 -5.73
CA MET A 312 -11.64 -8.59 -4.36
C MET A 312 -11.92 -7.11 -4.05
N GLY A 313 -11.50 -6.17 -4.90
CA GLY A 313 -11.64 -4.74 -4.65
C GLY A 313 -10.67 -4.22 -3.57
N LEU A 314 -9.56 -4.92 -3.34
CA LEU A 314 -8.54 -4.56 -2.35
C LEU A 314 -7.50 -3.61 -2.95
N SER A 315 -7.97 -2.58 -3.64
CA SER A 315 -7.12 -1.58 -4.30
C SER A 315 -6.18 -0.92 -3.28
N GLY A 316 -4.89 -0.90 -3.60
CA GLY A 316 -3.85 -0.34 -2.72
C GLY A 316 -3.23 -1.35 -1.75
N TYR A 317 -3.64 -2.62 -1.77
CA TYR A 317 -2.91 -3.67 -1.05
C TYR A 317 -1.62 -4.01 -1.80
N GLU A 318 -0.53 -4.12 -1.06
CA GLU A 318 0.69 -4.74 -1.56
C GLU A 318 0.50 -6.25 -1.66
N VAL A 319 1.15 -6.85 -2.65
CA VAL A 319 1.03 -8.26 -2.99
C VAL A 319 2.44 -8.81 -3.16
N VAL A 320 2.74 -9.90 -2.48
CA VAL A 320 3.93 -10.71 -2.73
C VAL A 320 3.53 -12.16 -2.83
N CYS A 321 4.07 -12.86 -3.82
CA CYS A 321 3.76 -14.25 -4.09
C CYS A 321 5.07 -15.04 -4.15
N SER A 322 5.08 -16.24 -3.57
CA SER A 322 6.08 -17.25 -3.88
C SER A 322 5.78 -17.74 -5.30
N ASP A 323 6.81 -17.76 -6.14
CA ASP A 323 6.62 -17.91 -7.57
C ASP A 323 6.33 -19.38 -7.98
N PHE A 324 6.02 -19.55 -9.27
CA PHE A 324 5.94 -20.85 -9.91
C PHE A 324 6.87 -20.81 -11.12
N THR A 325 7.94 -21.61 -11.09
CA THR A 325 8.76 -21.87 -12.29
C THR A 325 7.90 -22.45 -13.41
N GLN A 326 7.73 -21.72 -14.51
CA GLN A 326 7.42 -22.35 -15.80
C GLN A 326 8.65 -23.15 -16.24
N ASN A 327 8.51 -24.47 -16.36
CA ASN A 327 9.40 -25.44 -17.04
C ASN A 327 10.24 -26.40 -16.18
N ASP A 328 9.63 -27.12 -15.26
CA ASP A 328 9.89 -28.55 -15.24
C ASP A 328 8.58 -29.34 -15.20
N HIS A 329 8.48 -30.41 -15.96
CA HIS A 329 7.27 -31.24 -16.02
C HIS A 329 7.12 -32.12 -14.76
N ASN A 330 7.67 -31.70 -13.62
CA ASN A 330 7.71 -32.45 -12.36
C ASN A 330 6.97 -31.76 -11.19
N GLY A 331 6.09 -30.79 -11.46
CA GLY A 331 4.82 -30.57 -10.73
C GLY A 331 4.82 -30.34 -9.21
N HIS A 332 5.95 -30.08 -8.54
CA HIS A 332 6.00 -30.03 -7.07
C HIS A 332 6.95 -28.97 -6.45
N SER A 333 7.49 -28.01 -7.23
CA SER A 333 8.43 -26.98 -6.73
C SER A 333 7.77 -25.73 -6.14
N SER A 334 6.66 -25.23 -6.71
CA SER A 334 6.00 -24.01 -6.19
C SER A 334 5.30 -24.22 -4.85
N PHE A 335 5.42 -23.26 -3.93
CA PHE A 335 4.71 -23.30 -2.64
C PHE A 335 3.23 -22.96 -2.81
N GLU A 336 2.90 -22.24 -3.88
CA GLU A 336 1.55 -21.79 -4.21
C GLU A 336 0.98 -20.85 -3.14
N VAL A 337 1.79 -19.92 -2.59
CA VAL A 337 1.37 -19.02 -1.50
C VAL A 337 1.61 -17.54 -1.81
N ALA A 338 0.76 -16.67 -1.26
CA ALA A 338 0.89 -15.23 -1.40
C ALA A 338 0.49 -14.49 -0.11
N ILE A 339 1.00 -13.27 0.08
CA ILE A 339 0.64 -12.34 1.14
C ILE A 339 0.09 -11.09 0.48
N LEU A 340 -1.15 -10.72 0.84
CA LEU A 340 -1.79 -9.47 0.46
C LEU A 340 -1.95 -8.62 1.72
N SER A 341 -1.48 -7.37 1.71
CA SER A 341 -1.49 -6.52 2.90
C SER A 341 -1.90 -5.10 2.57
N ARG A 342 -2.78 -4.52 3.40
CA ARG A 342 -3.09 -3.09 3.37
C ARG A 342 -1.90 -2.22 3.78
N PHE A 343 -0.99 -2.79 4.57
CA PHE A 343 0.22 -2.16 5.08
C PHE A 343 1.41 -2.51 4.18
N PRO A 344 2.43 -1.65 4.08
CA PRO A 344 3.65 -1.96 3.34
C PRO A 344 4.30 -3.25 3.83
N LEU A 345 4.84 -4.03 2.87
CA LEU A 345 5.55 -5.27 3.09
C LEU A 345 7.06 -5.06 2.90
N ASP A 346 7.82 -5.40 3.93
CA ASP A 346 9.27 -5.29 3.97
C ASP A 346 9.90 -6.67 4.18
N ASP A 347 11.20 -6.81 3.90
CA ASP A 347 12.00 -8.02 4.19
C ASP A 347 11.33 -9.32 3.69
N VAL A 348 10.93 -9.31 2.42
CA VAL A 348 10.21 -10.40 1.77
C VAL A 348 11.21 -11.45 1.31
N VAL A 349 11.09 -12.64 1.87
CA VAL A 349 12.03 -13.75 1.64
C VAL A 349 11.28 -15.05 1.39
N GLU A 350 11.63 -15.71 0.31
CA GLU A 350 11.14 -17.04 -0.03
C GLU A 350 12.13 -18.10 0.44
N PHE A 351 11.68 -19.10 1.19
CA PHE A 351 12.55 -20.16 1.71
C PHE A 351 12.33 -21.48 0.98
N ASP A 352 13.21 -21.79 0.02
CA ASP A 352 13.16 -22.99 -0.83
C ASP A 352 14.26 -24.00 -0.52
N ARG A 353 13.95 -25.27 -0.69
CA ARG A 353 14.89 -26.38 -0.68
C ARG A 353 15.86 -26.35 -1.87
N SER A 354 15.38 -25.97 -3.05
CA SER A 354 16.16 -25.76 -4.27
C SER A 354 16.12 -24.29 -4.64
N LEU A 355 17.29 -23.67 -4.80
CA LEU A 355 17.38 -22.31 -5.31
C LEU A 355 17.29 -22.38 -6.82
N ASP A 356 16.25 -21.77 -7.39
CA ASP A 356 15.97 -21.81 -8.82
C ASP A 356 16.58 -20.57 -9.53
N ASN A 357 17.16 -19.63 -8.76
CA ASN A 357 17.97 -18.48 -9.19
C ASN A 357 17.25 -17.56 -10.18
N HIS A 358 16.24 -16.84 -9.69
CA HIS A 358 15.40 -15.98 -10.52
C HIS A 358 15.85 -14.52 -10.71
N SER A 359 14.99 -13.77 -11.41
CA SER A 359 15.18 -12.41 -11.91
C SER A 359 15.09 -11.35 -10.79
N ALA A 360 15.41 -10.09 -11.10
CA ALA A 360 15.54 -9.02 -10.08
C ALA A 360 14.22 -8.51 -9.49
N ASP A 361 13.05 -8.92 -10.03
CA ASP A 361 11.72 -8.41 -9.66
C ASP A 361 10.93 -9.39 -8.75
N GLU A 362 11.58 -10.44 -8.26
CA GLU A 362 10.99 -11.51 -7.43
C GLU A 362 11.50 -11.43 -5.97
N PRO A 363 10.79 -12.07 -5.00
CA PRO A 363 11.26 -12.17 -3.63
C PRO A 363 12.70 -12.70 -3.53
N VAL A 364 13.41 -12.31 -2.47
CA VAL A 364 14.75 -12.87 -2.23
C VAL A 364 14.61 -14.34 -1.88
N GLU A 365 15.14 -15.24 -2.72
CA GLU A 365 15.22 -16.66 -2.40
C GLU A 365 16.35 -16.95 -1.41
N GLN A 366 16.03 -17.69 -0.36
CA GLN A 366 16.98 -18.27 0.57
C GLN A 366 16.78 -19.77 0.66
N ARG A 367 17.90 -20.49 0.81
CA ARG A 367 17.81 -21.92 0.97
C ARG A 367 17.24 -22.25 2.34
N LEU A 368 16.18 -23.03 2.39
CA LEU A 368 15.60 -23.59 3.60
C LEU A 368 16.69 -24.30 4.40
N GLU A 369 16.97 -23.76 5.59
CA GLU A 369 18.04 -24.26 6.44
C GLU A 369 17.69 -25.66 6.95
N ARG A 370 18.59 -26.62 6.76
CA ARG A 370 18.41 -27.96 7.30
C ARG A 370 18.52 -27.92 8.82
N VAL A 371 17.47 -28.39 9.50
CA VAL A 371 17.48 -28.65 10.94
C VAL A 371 18.04 -30.05 11.19
N ASP A 372 19.30 -30.12 11.63
CA ASP A 372 19.99 -31.38 11.94
C ASP A 372 19.58 -31.92 13.32
N LEU A 373 18.36 -32.47 13.40
CA LEU A 373 17.83 -33.14 14.59
C LEU A 373 17.57 -34.62 14.29
N ALA A 374 17.84 -35.48 15.28
CA ALA A 374 17.51 -36.91 15.21
C ALA A 374 15.98 -37.05 15.10
N GLY A 375 15.50 -37.58 13.96
CA GLY A 375 14.07 -37.74 13.68
C GLY A 375 13.59 -37.09 12.40
N ILE A 376 14.17 -35.93 12.04
CA ILE A 376 13.77 -35.21 10.85
C ILE A 376 14.39 -35.89 9.63
N ALA A 377 13.56 -36.59 8.86
CA ALA A 377 14.03 -37.36 7.72
C ALA A 377 14.57 -36.47 6.59
N GLU A 378 15.63 -36.94 5.94
CA GLU A 378 16.16 -36.32 4.72
C GLU A 378 15.30 -36.73 3.53
N VAL A 379 14.21 -36.01 3.31
CA VAL A 379 13.34 -36.20 2.14
C VAL A 379 13.88 -35.39 0.96
N GLY A 380 13.97 -35.96 -0.25
CA GLY A 380 14.64 -35.31 -1.40
C GLY A 380 13.87 -34.17 -2.10
N VAL A 381 12.56 -34.07 -1.86
CA VAL A 381 11.67 -33.04 -2.42
C VAL A 381 10.71 -32.57 -1.32
N GLY A 382 10.41 -31.28 -1.26
CA GLY A 382 9.50 -30.72 -0.27
C GLY A 382 9.17 -29.27 -0.56
N ARG A 383 8.01 -28.82 -0.06
CA ARG A 383 7.57 -27.43 -0.12
C ARG A 383 8.42 -26.54 0.79
N GLY A 384 8.21 -25.23 0.76
CA GLY A 384 8.83 -24.25 1.64
C GLY A 384 7.80 -23.28 2.22
N PHE A 385 8.21 -22.04 2.43
CA PHE A 385 7.35 -20.98 2.96
C PHE A 385 7.81 -19.60 2.49
N LEU A 386 6.88 -18.64 2.54
CA LEU A 386 7.12 -17.24 2.23
C LEU A 386 7.05 -16.43 3.52
N GLN A 387 8.07 -15.60 3.76
CA GLN A 387 8.13 -14.66 4.86
C GLN A 387 8.01 -13.23 4.35
N ALA A 388 7.28 -12.38 5.08
CA ALA A 388 7.30 -10.93 4.91
C ALA A 388 7.11 -10.24 6.27
N ARG A 389 7.56 -8.98 6.37
CA ARG A 389 7.44 -8.16 7.57
C ARG A 389 6.49 -6.98 7.32
N ILE A 390 5.74 -6.60 8.34
CA ILE A 390 4.97 -5.35 8.37
C ILE A 390 5.51 -4.52 9.53
N ASP A 391 6.37 -3.55 9.21
CA ASP A 391 7.06 -2.74 10.22
C ASP A 391 6.11 -1.87 11.05
N GLU A 392 5.05 -1.35 10.44
CA GLU A 392 4.01 -0.55 11.12
C GLU A 392 3.32 -1.36 12.23
N LEU A 393 3.19 -2.67 12.06
CA LEU A 393 2.52 -3.57 13.02
C LEU A 393 3.49 -4.36 13.90
N LYS A 394 4.81 -4.23 13.68
CA LYS A 394 5.85 -5.08 14.29
C LYS A 394 5.54 -6.57 14.11
N LEU A 395 5.08 -6.96 12.92
CA LEU A 395 4.76 -8.35 12.59
C LEU A 395 5.74 -8.95 11.60
N SER A 396 6.18 -10.17 11.87
CA SER A 396 6.74 -11.08 10.87
C SER A 396 5.70 -12.13 10.53
N LEU A 397 5.34 -12.23 9.26
CA LEU A 397 4.36 -13.16 8.72
C LEU A 397 5.09 -14.28 8.00
N ILE A 398 4.70 -15.53 8.27
CA ILE A 398 5.12 -16.70 7.51
C ILE A 398 3.87 -17.40 6.99
N VAL A 399 3.78 -17.57 5.68
CA VAL A 399 2.73 -18.35 5.03
C VAL A 399 3.29 -19.61 4.40
N THR A 400 2.60 -20.71 4.60
CA THR A 400 2.97 -22.01 4.01
C THR A 400 1.76 -22.79 3.52
N HIS A 401 2.03 -23.78 2.70
CA HIS A 401 1.09 -24.81 2.30
C HIS A 401 1.89 -26.09 2.38
N LEU A 402 1.53 -27.01 3.26
CA LEU A 402 2.34 -28.21 3.53
C LEU A 402 1.88 -29.40 2.68
N LYS A 403 2.67 -30.49 2.73
CA LYS A 403 2.38 -31.67 1.90
C LYS A 403 1.07 -32.33 2.34
N SER A 404 0.10 -32.39 1.42
CA SER A 404 -1.13 -33.14 1.62
C SER A 404 -0.93 -34.65 1.61
N SER A 405 -1.65 -35.32 2.51
CA SER A 405 -1.81 -36.77 2.50
C SER A 405 -3.05 -37.21 1.71
N GLY A 406 -4.00 -36.32 1.41
CA GLY A 406 -5.28 -36.69 0.80
C GLY A 406 -5.92 -37.89 1.52
N ARG A 407 -6.09 -39.00 0.79
CA ARG A 407 -6.62 -40.27 1.31
C ARG A 407 -5.56 -41.30 1.74
N ALA A 408 -4.28 -40.91 1.75
CA ALA A 408 -3.18 -41.79 2.13
C ALA A 408 -3.26 -42.16 3.62
N VAL A 409 -2.88 -43.40 3.93
CA VAL A 409 -2.79 -43.94 5.29
C VAL A 409 -1.58 -44.86 5.41
N GLY A 410 -1.01 -45.00 6.62
CA GLY A 410 0.16 -45.84 6.85
C GLY A 410 1.42 -45.23 6.25
N GLU A 411 2.27 -46.04 5.60
CA GLU A 411 3.60 -45.60 5.13
C GLU A 411 3.58 -44.37 4.20
N PRO A 412 2.66 -44.25 3.22
CA PRO A 412 2.60 -43.05 2.40
C PRO A 412 2.20 -41.78 3.18
N ASP A 413 1.37 -41.90 4.23
CA ASP A 413 1.03 -40.77 5.10
C ASP A 413 2.23 -40.37 5.96
N ARG A 414 2.95 -41.35 6.54
CA ARG A 414 4.20 -41.12 7.28
C ARG A 414 5.27 -40.44 6.44
N SER A 415 5.45 -40.87 5.19
CA SER A 415 6.38 -40.21 4.27
C SER A 415 5.98 -38.77 3.96
N ASN A 416 4.68 -38.43 4.02
CA ASN A 416 4.22 -37.06 3.90
C ASN A 416 4.38 -36.27 5.20
N ALA A 417 4.17 -36.89 6.38
CA ALA A 417 4.45 -36.30 7.69
C ALA A 417 5.91 -35.83 7.80
N GLN A 418 6.87 -36.68 7.43
CA GLN A 418 8.29 -36.33 7.36
C GLN A 418 8.59 -35.10 6.48
N LYS A 419 7.82 -34.89 5.40
CA LYS A 419 7.95 -33.69 4.56
C LYS A 419 7.37 -32.45 5.24
N ARG A 420 6.29 -32.59 5.99
CA ARG A 420 5.70 -31.51 6.79
C ARG A 420 6.63 -31.11 7.94
N GLU A 421 7.15 -32.09 8.67
CA GLU A 421 8.09 -31.90 9.78
C GLU A 421 9.34 -31.14 9.36
N LEU A 422 9.95 -31.49 8.23
CA LEU A 422 11.13 -30.78 7.75
C LEU A 422 10.86 -29.28 7.56
N VAL A 423 9.72 -28.92 6.97
CA VAL A 423 9.34 -27.52 6.74
C VAL A 423 8.96 -26.84 8.06
N ALA A 424 8.22 -27.52 8.92
CA ALA A 424 7.86 -27.01 10.25
C ALA A 424 9.10 -26.72 11.11
N ALA A 425 10.10 -27.59 11.08
CA ALA A 425 11.35 -27.38 11.78
C ALA A 425 12.11 -26.15 11.26
N ALA A 426 12.17 -25.98 9.94
CA ALA A 426 12.81 -24.81 9.35
C ALA A 426 12.05 -23.51 9.67
N MET A 427 10.71 -23.53 9.66
CA MET A 427 9.89 -22.40 10.12
C MET A 427 10.19 -22.07 11.58
N ALA A 428 10.27 -23.05 12.48
CA ALA A 428 10.61 -22.82 13.89
C ALA A 428 11.97 -22.12 14.03
N ARG A 429 13.01 -22.63 13.36
CA ARG A 429 14.34 -21.99 13.37
C ARG A 429 14.31 -20.58 12.80
N GLN A 430 13.59 -20.37 11.70
CA GLN A 430 13.47 -19.06 11.09
C GLN A 430 12.77 -18.06 12.02
N VAL A 431 11.70 -18.46 12.69
CA VAL A 431 11.06 -17.66 13.74
C VAL A 431 12.06 -17.30 14.84
N ARG A 432 12.88 -18.26 15.29
CA ARG A 432 13.92 -18.00 16.30
C ARG A 432 14.92 -16.94 15.83
N HIS A 433 15.38 -17.04 14.58
CA HIS A 433 16.32 -16.10 13.98
C HIS A 433 15.71 -14.70 13.86
N THR A 434 14.49 -14.58 13.32
CA THR A 434 13.78 -13.31 13.18
C THR A 434 13.63 -12.60 14.52
N LEU A 435 13.16 -13.31 15.57
CA LEU A 435 12.97 -12.72 16.89
C LEU A 435 14.28 -12.47 17.66
N ALA A 436 15.37 -13.15 17.29
CA ALA A 436 16.70 -12.83 17.81
C ALA A 436 17.26 -11.54 17.18
N ALA A 437 16.96 -11.29 15.90
CA ALA A 437 17.38 -10.10 15.19
C ALA A 437 16.58 -8.86 15.61
N ASP A 438 15.27 -9.01 15.82
CA ASP A 438 14.40 -7.94 16.32
C ASP A 438 13.43 -8.47 17.40
N PRO A 439 13.77 -8.30 18.69
CA PRO A 439 12.92 -8.74 19.81
C PRO A 439 11.60 -7.99 19.96
N GLU A 440 11.40 -6.87 19.26
CA GLU A 440 10.11 -6.14 19.27
C GLU A 440 9.08 -6.78 18.34
N LEU A 441 9.51 -7.69 17.46
CA LEU A 441 8.60 -8.36 16.54
C LEU A 441 7.72 -9.40 17.23
N THR A 442 6.57 -9.62 16.63
CA THR A 442 5.72 -10.79 16.85
C THR A 442 5.66 -11.60 15.57
N ALA A 443 6.00 -12.88 15.65
CA ALA A 443 5.96 -13.79 14.52
C ALA A 443 4.62 -14.52 14.47
N LEU A 444 3.97 -14.50 13.31
CA LEU A 444 2.76 -15.27 13.00
C LEU A 444 3.06 -16.25 11.87
N VAL A 445 2.95 -17.55 12.15
CA VAL A 445 3.03 -18.62 11.14
C VAL A 445 1.62 -19.07 10.84
N ALA A 446 1.22 -19.07 9.57
CA ALA A 446 -0.09 -19.55 9.17
C ALA A 446 -0.08 -20.32 7.85
N GLY A 447 -1.12 -21.12 7.63
CA GLY A 447 -1.33 -21.77 6.34
C GLY A 447 -2.07 -23.09 6.43
N ASP A 448 -2.11 -23.80 5.31
CA ASP A 448 -2.70 -25.14 5.21
C ASP A 448 -1.64 -26.20 5.55
N PHE A 449 -1.71 -26.75 6.76
CA PHE A 449 -0.75 -27.72 7.25
C PHE A 449 -1.06 -29.15 6.78
N ASN A 450 -2.26 -29.39 6.25
CA ASN A 450 -2.68 -30.71 5.79
C ASN A 450 -2.59 -31.85 6.85
N VAL A 451 -2.52 -31.50 8.13
CA VAL A 451 -2.63 -32.39 9.28
C VAL A 451 -3.38 -31.65 10.38
N GLY A 452 -4.31 -32.34 11.04
CA GLY A 452 -5.22 -31.72 12.00
C GLY A 452 -4.53 -31.49 13.34
N GLU A 453 -4.61 -30.27 13.90
CA GLU A 453 -3.97 -29.93 15.18
C GLU A 453 -4.53 -30.72 16.38
N THR A 454 -5.70 -31.33 16.22
CA THR A 454 -6.33 -32.20 17.23
C THR A 454 -6.47 -33.65 16.77
N ASP A 455 -5.72 -34.07 15.74
CA ASP A 455 -5.75 -35.45 15.23
C ASP A 455 -4.97 -36.42 16.13
N GLY A 456 -5.65 -36.92 17.16
CA GLY A 456 -5.07 -37.88 18.11
C GLY A 456 -4.62 -39.21 17.51
N GLN A 457 -4.88 -39.47 16.22
CA GLN A 457 -4.38 -40.67 15.54
C GLN A 457 -3.00 -40.46 14.92
N LYS A 458 -2.64 -39.22 14.58
CA LYS A 458 -1.42 -38.88 13.83
C LYS A 458 -0.38 -38.11 14.66
N LEU A 459 -0.83 -37.22 15.55
CA LEU A 459 0.03 -36.27 16.24
C LEU A 459 0.98 -36.93 17.23
N GLY A 460 2.28 -36.74 17.02
CA GLY A 460 3.34 -37.17 17.93
C GLY A 460 4.04 -35.99 18.61
N HIS A 461 4.95 -36.32 19.53
CA HIS A 461 5.61 -35.39 20.44
C HIS A 461 7.12 -35.64 20.61
N SER A 462 7.66 -36.69 20.01
CA SER A 462 9.03 -37.16 20.14
C SER A 462 9.62 -37.46 18.78
N LEU A 463 10.61 -36.67 18.37
CA LEU A 463 11.29 -36.84 17.07
C LEU A 463 11.97 -38.20 16.91
N THR A 464 12.24 -38.91 18.01
CA THR A 464 13.01 -40.16 17.97
C THR A 464 12.17 -41.42 18.19
N GLU A 465 10.87 -41.29 18.45
CA GLU A 465 10.03 -42.41 18.90
C GLU A 465 8.76 -42.61 18.05
N ASP A 466 8.89 -42.84 16.75
CA ASP A 466 7.69 -42.99 15.91
C ASP A 466 7.02 -44.36 16.02
N CYS A 467 5.69 -44.37 16.02
CA CYS A 467 4.93 -45.59 15.82
C CYS A 467 5.06 -46.15 14.39
N SER A 468 5.66 -47.33 14.27
CA SER A 468 5.79 -48.03 12.99
C SER A 468 4.59 -48.93 12.64
N ALA A 469 3.63 -49.14 13.56
CA ALA A 469 2.52 -50.09 13.42
C ALA A 469 1.19 -49.43 13.00
N LYS A 470 0.19 -50.24 12.60
CA LYS A 470 -1.19 -49.77 12.33
C LYS A 470 -1.94 -49.35 13.61
N ASP A 471 -1.50 -49.84 14.76
CA ASP A 471 -2.01 -49.48 16.09
C ASP A 471 -0.84 -48.93 16.91
N CYS A 472 -0.96 -47.68 17.36
CA CYS A 472 0.05 -46.98 18.15
C CYS A 472 -0.36 -46.84 19.61
N SER A 473 -1.14 -47.80 20.13
CA SER A 473 -1.50 -47.83 21.54
C SER A 473 -0.25 -47.87 22.43
N GLY A 474 -0.03 -46.79 23.19
CA GLY A 474 1.10 -46.68 24.12
C GLY A 474 2.45 -46.34 23.49
N GLN A 475 2.48 -45.92 22.22
CA GLN A 475 3.66 -45.35 21.54
C GLN A 475 3.35 -43.92 21.10
N ASP A 476 4.39 -43.11 20.94
CA ASP A 476 4.23 -41.80 20.30
C ASP A 476 3.84 -41.99 18.83
N ARG A 477 3.18 -40.98 18.24
CA ARG A 477 2.64 -41.12 16.88
C ARG A 477 3.74 -40.85 15.85
N TYR A 478 3.45 -40.19 14.73
CA TYR A 478 4.41 -40.16 13.60
C TYR A 478 4.44 -38.82 12.88
N ASP A 479 3.76 -37.82 13.43
CA ASP A 479 3.64 -36.50 12.81
C ASP A 479 3.82 -35.43 13.88
N GLU A 480 5.07 -34.96 14.00
CA GLU A 480 5.48 -33.96 14.98
C GLU A 480 5.33 -32.52 14.42
N THR A 481 4.69 -32.33 13.26
CA THR A 481 4.55 -31.02 12.59
C THR A 481 4.12 -29.91 13.55
N HIS A 482 3.09 -30.15 14.37
CA HIS A 482 2.61 -29.18 15.36
C HIS A 482 3.54 -29.08 16.58
N ALA A 483 4.13 -30.18 17.02
CA ALA A 483 5.04 -30.20 18.18
C ALA A 483 6.36 -29.45 17.88
N LEU A 484 6.83 -29.50 16.63
CA LEU A 484 7.99 -28.75 16.16
C LEU A 484 7.83 -27.23 16.32
N LEU A 485 6.60 -26.70 16.15
CA LEU A 485 6.31 -25.28 16.32
C LEU A 485 5.93 -24.88 17.75
N SER A 486 5.30 -25.79 18.52
CA SER A 486 4.65 -25.44 19.80
C SER A 486 5.33 -25.99 21.06
N ALA A 487 6.08 -27.08 20.94
CA ALA A 487 6.59 -27.82 22.10
C ALA A 487 8.06 -27.54 22.46
N GLY A 488 8.75 -26.69 21.70
CA GLY A 488 10.17 -26.41 21.93
C GLY A 488 11.12 -27.48 21.40
N LEU A 489 10.71 -28.24 20.37
CA LEU A 489 11.56 -29.30 19.80
C LEU A 489 12.71 -28.75 18.94
N VAL A 490 12.56 -27.54 18.39
CA VAL A 490 13.59 -26.84 17.61
C VAL A 490 13.93 -25.53 18.29
N ASP A 491 15.20 -25.37 18.68
CA ASP A 491 15.78 -24.14 19.22
C ASP A 491 14.93 -23.49 20.36
N ASP A 492 14.26 -24.34 21.16
CA ASP A 492 13.33 -23.99 22.25
C ASP A 492 12.15 -23.08 21.86
N VAL A 493 11.77 -23.03 20.57
CA VAL A 493 10.65 -22.23 20.08
C VAL A 493 9.31 -22.82 20.54
N ARG A 494 8.49 -22.00 21.19
CA ARG A 494 7.19 -22.38 21.75
C ARG A 494 6.11 -21.42 21.26
N MET A 495 5.61 -21.65 20.06
CA MET A 495 4.52 -20.85 19.53
C MET A 495 3.18 -21.29 20.11
N ARG A 496 2.34 -20.32 20.45
CA ARG A 496 0.97 -20.55 20.90
C ARG A 496 0.06 -20.71 19.68
N SER A 497 -0.70 -21.80 19.64
CA SER A 497 -1.76 -21.97 18.64
C SER A 497 -2.90 -21.02 18.93
N LEU A 498 -3.44 -20.42 17.87
CA LEU A 498 -4.69 -19.67 17.90
C LEU A 498 -5.86 -20.50 17.36
N THR A 499 -5.60 -21.66 16.76
CA THR A 499 -6.57 -22.35 15.90
C THR A 499 -7.11 -23.63 16.53
N ARG A 500 -6.49 -24.12 17.61
CA ARG A 500 -6.83 -25.40 18.24
C ARG A 500 -8.33 -25.58 18.55
N ALA A 501 -9.04 -24.50 18.87
CA ALA A 501 -10.46 -24.51 19.21
C ALA A 501 -11.42 -24.28 18.01
N VAL A 502 -10.91 -23.99 16.81
CA VAL A 502 -11.70 -23.62 15.62
C VAL A 502 -12.53 -24.79 15.05
N GLY A 503 -12.11 -26.03 15.31
CA GLY A 503 -12.66 -27.24 14.71
C GLY A 503 -12.32 -27.37 13.21
N GLU A 504 -12.98 -28.29 12.50
CA GLU A 504 -12.68 -28.57 11.08
C GLU A 504 -12.68 -27.32 10.19
N THR A 505 -11.60 -27.10 9.43
CA THR A 505 -11.46 -26.00 8.46
C THR A 505 -11.63 -26.47 7.02
N TYR A 506 -11.48 -27.77 6.77
CA TYR A 506 -11.74 -28.40 5.49
C TYR A 506 -13.17 -28.95 5.42
N VAL A 507 -13.94 -28.63 4.38
CA VAL A 507 -15.37 -28.98 4.30
C VAL A 507 -15.68 -30.20 3.43
N SER A 508 -14.67 -30.76 2.77
CA SER A 508 -14.82 -31.93 1.90
C SER A 508 -14.54 -33.24 2.65
N THR A 509 -15.09 -34.35 2.15
CA THR A 509 -14.92 -35.69 2.73
C THR A 509 -13.63 -36.39 2.28
N GLU A 510 -12.79 -35.71 1.51
CA GLU A 510 -11.57 -36.27 0.93
C GLU A 510 -10.38 -36.31 1.88
N PHE A 511 -10.40 -35.50 2.94
CA PHE A 511 -9.38 -35.51 3.97
C PHE A 511 -9.69 -36.59 5.02
N VAL A 512 -8.66 -37.38 5.36
CA VAL A 512 -8.72 -38.39 6.41
C VAL A 512 -7.93 -37.90 7.62
N GLY A 513 -8.63 -37.28 8.56
CA GLY A 513 -8.10 -36.77 9.83
C GLY A 513 -9.18 -36.02 10.60
N THR A 514 -8.81 -35.41 11.73
CA THR A 514 -9.74 -34.62 12.55
C THR A 514 -9.10 -33.33 13.06
N GLY A 515 -9.88 -32.27 13.17
CA GLY A 515 -9.44 -30.97 13.66
C GLY A 515 -9.08 -30.00 12.54
N PRO A 516 -8.73 -28.76 12.89
CA PRO A 516 -8.32 -27.75 11.92
C PRO A 516 -7.01 -28.15 11.25
N ILE A 517 -6.96 -28.04 9.91
CA ILE A 517 -5.73 -28.20 9.12
C ILE A 517 -5.18 -26.87 8.63
N ASP A 518 -6.03 -25.84 8.55
CA ASP A 518 -5.62 -24.46 8.34
C ASP A 518 -5.33 -23.87 9.72
N VAL A 519 -4.08 -23.49 9.99
CA VAL A 519 -3.64 -23.18 11.37
C VAL A 519 -2.88 -21.87 11.46
N LEU A 520 -2.96 -21.22 12.63
CA LEU A 520 -2.22 -20.02 13.00
C LEU A 520 -1.47 -20.26 14.32
N TYR A 521 -0.16 -20.00 14.32
CA TYR A 521 0.74 -20.02 15.47
C TYR A 521 1.36 -18.64 15.67
N VAL A 522 1.46 -18.19 16.92
CA VAL A 522 2.03 -16.88 17.26
C VAL A 522 3.04 -16.97 18.39
N THR A 523 4.10 -16.15 18.33
CA THR A 523 5.01 -15.90 19.46
C THR A 523 5.73 -14.55 19.30
N GLY A 524 6.33 -14.03 20.37
CA GLY A 524 7.08 -12.76 20.36
C GLY A 524 6.44 -11.68 21.23
N ALA A 525 6.79 -10.42 20.95
CA ALA A 525 6.54 -9.29 21.86
C ALA A 525 5.07 -9.10 22.25
N GLU A 526 4.15 -9.27 21.29
CA GLU A 526 2.72 -9.01 21.45
C GLU A 526 1.89 -10.31 21.44
N GLU A 527 2.51 -11.48 21.66
CA GLU A 527 1.86 -12.80 21.62
C GLU A 527 0.55 -12.83 22.42
N THR A 528 0.52 -12.23 23.61
CA THR A 528 -0.66 -12.25 24.51
C THR A 528 -1.85 -11.44 24.01
N ARG A 529 -1.66 -10.59 23.00
CA ARG A 529 -2.74 -9.77 22.42
C ARG A 529 -3.61 -10.54 21.43
N PHE A 530 -3.08 -11.61 20.84
CA PHE A 530 -3.78 -12.39 19.85
C PHE A 530 -4.86 -13.25 20.54
N PRO A 531 -6.15 -13.07 20.26
CA PRO A 531 -7.18 -13.97 20.77
C PRO A 531 -7.13 -15.32 20.03
N GLU A 532 -7.89 -16.29 20.52
CA GLU A 532 -8.21 -17.48 19.73
C GLU A 532 -8.83 -17.06 18.39
N ALA A 533 -8.43 -17.73 17.32
CA ALA A 533 -8.96 -17.51 15.99
C ALA A 533 -10.39 -18.04 15.88
N GLY A 534 -11.16 -17.45 14.96
CA GLY A 534 -12.40 -18.00 14.43
C GLY A 534 -12.20 -18.55 13.03
N LYS A 535 -13.29 -19.00 12.41
CA LYS A 535 -13.33 -19.32 10.97
C LYS A 535 -14.54 -18.69 10.30
N ALA A 536 -14.46 -18.52 9.00
CA ALA A 536 -15.57 -18.07 8.19
C ALA A 536 -16.76 -19.03 8.26
N GLU A 537 -17.96 -18.48 8.10
CA GLU A 537 -19.21 -19.25 8.08
C GLU A 537 -19.37 -20.08 6.79
N GLN A 538 -18.72 -19.66 5.71
CA GLN A 538 -18.80 -20.28 4.40
C GLN A 538 -17.42 -20.30 3.71
N PRO A 539 -17.20 -21.22 2.74
CA PRO A 539 -15.88 -21.41 2.15
C PRO A 539 -15.63 -20.55 0.89
N PHE A 540 -16.60 -19.73 0.46
CA PHE A 540 -16.46 -18.81 -0.69
C PHE A 540 -15.93 -19.50 -1.97
N GLY A 541 -16.56 -20.62 -2.34
CA GLY A 541 -16.18 -21.42 -3.50
C GLY A 541 -14.94 -22.32 -3.30
N SER A 542 -14.25 -22.20 -2.16
CA SER A 542 -13.20 -23.14 -1.74
C SER A 542 -13.80 -24.40 -1.09
N ASP A 543 -12.94 -25.39 -0.84
CA ASP A 543 -13.16 -26.50 0.07
C ASP A 543 -12.52 -26.26 1.45
N HIS A 544 -11.94 -25.07 1.69
CA HIS A 544 -11.46 -24.60 2.97
C HIS A 544 -12.24 -23.37 3.48
N LEU A 545 -12.51 -23.34 4.78
CA LEU A 545 -12.99 -22.18 5.51
C LEU A 545 -11.80 -21.31 5.92
N ALA A 546 -11.89 -20.02 5.66
CA ALA A 546 -10.85 -19.07 6.07
C ALA A 546 -10.74 -19.01 7.59
N VAL A 547 -9.52 -19.00 8.12
CA VAL A 547 -9.25 -18.82 9.55
C VAL A 547 -8.93 -17.35 9.79
N VAL A 548 -9.59 -16.75 10.79
CA VAL A 548 -9.60 -15.31 11.02
C VAL A 548 -9.19 -15.01 12.46
N VAL A 549 -8.22 -14.12 12.65
CA VAL A 549 -7.93 -13.52 13.95
C VAL A 549 -8.07 -12.00 13.87
N GLU A 550 -8.72 -11.43 14.88
CA GLU A 550 -8.89 -10.00 15.08
C GLU A 550 -7.99 -9.56 16.23
N VAL A 551 -6.98 -8.74 15.98
CA VAL A 551 -5.98 -8.37 16.99
C VAL A 551 -5.78 -6.85 17.07
N GLU A 552 -5.67 -6.34 18.29
CA GLU A 552 -5.30 -4.94 18.54
C GLU A 552 -3.78 -4.84 18.73
N LEU A 553 -3.07 -4.37 17.70
CA LEU A 553 -1.63 -4.16 17.72
C LEU A 553 -1.28 -2.69 18.02
N PRO A 554 -0.07 -2.41 18.55
CA PRO A 554 0.36 -1.08 18.99
C PRO A 554 0.23 0.05 17.97
#